data_AF-A0A959XUU0-F1
#
_entry.id   AF-A0A959XUU0-F1
#
_cell.length_a   1.000
_cell.length_b   1.000
_cell.length_c   1.000
_cell.angle_alpha   90.00
_cell.angle_beta   90.00
_cell.angle_gamma   90.00
#
_symmetry.space_group_name_H-M   'P 1'
#
loop_
_entity.id
_entity.type
_entity.pdbx_description
1 polymer ?
#
loop_
_entity_poly.entity_id
_entity_poly.type
_entity_poly.pdbx_seq_one_letter_code
_entity_poly.pdbx_strand_id
1 'polypeptide(L)' 'TGEITMEAGREMIMPGDNVTISVKLIVPIAMDKGLRFAIREGGRTVGAGQVTEIIK' A
#
# COMPACT_ATOMS: atom_id res chain seq x y z
N THR A 1 5.06 3.44 8.83
CA THR A 1 5.77 3.90 7.61
C THR A 1 6.35 2.68 6.93
N GLY A 2 6.34 2.61 5.61
CA GLY A 2 6.76 1.45 4.82
C GLY A 2 7.11 1.85 3.40
N GLU A 3 7.80 0.98 2.68
CA GLU A 3 8.19 1.17 1.28
C GLU A 3 7.17 0.47 0.37
N ILE A 4 6.89 1.08 -0.79
CA ILE A 4 5.99 0.53 -1.80
C ILE A 4 6.81 0.08 -3.00
N THR A 5 6.53 -1.11 -3.50
CA THR A 5 7.10 -1.64 -4.74
C THR A 5 6.00 -1.81 -5.78
N MET A 6 6.22 -1.25 -6.96
CA MET A 6 5.32 -1.40 -8.11
C MET A 6 5.73 -2.60 -8.97
N GLU A 7 4.79 -3.07 -9.79
CA GLU A 7 5.08 -4.08 -10.80
C GLU A 7 6.10 -3.56 -11.84
N ALA A 8 6.92 -4.47 -12.36
CA ALA A 8 7.93 -4.15 -13.36
C ALA A 8 7.26 -3.53 -14.60
N GLY A 9 7.74 -2.36 -15.02
CA GLY A 9 7.21 -1.62 -16.17
C GLY A 9 6.19 -0.53 -15.83
N ARG A 10 5.82 -0.35 -14.56
CA ARG A 10 5.00 0.79 -14.11
C ARG A 10 5.85 1.79 -13.32
N GLU A 11 6.13 2.92 -13.95
CA GLU A 11 6.94 3.99 -13.34
C GLU A 11 6.13 4.92 -12.43
N MET A 12 4.83 5.06 -12.67
CA MET A 12 3.98 6.00 -11.95
C MET A 12 2.55 5.46 -11.74
N ILE A 13 1.94 5.86 -10.63
CA ILE A 13 0.51 5.70 -10.36
C ILE A 13 -0.12 7.09 -10.39
N MET A 14 -1.21 7.23 -11.14
CA MET A 14 -1.92 8.50 -11.25
C MET A 14 -3.05 8.59 -10.21
N PRO A 15 -3.44 9.81 -9.77
CA PRO A 15 -4.61 9.97 -8.92
C PRO A 15 -5.88 9.41 -9.59
N GLY A 16 -6.60 8.56 -8.87
CA GLY A 16 -7.80 7.89 -9.37
C GLY A 16 -7.57 6.47 -9.91
N ASP A 17 -6.31 6.05 -10.07
CA ASP A 17 -6.00 4.67 -10.45
C ASP A 17 -6.29 3.70 -9.31
N ASN A 18 -6.91 2.56 -9.66
CA ASN A 18 -6.99 1.40 -8.78
C ASN A 18 -5.85 0.44 -9.13
N VAL A 19 -4.99 0.16 -8.15
CA VAL A 19 -3.79 -0.65 -8.36
C VAL A 19 -3.56 -1.65 -7.24
N THR A 20 -2.87 -2.74 -7.57
CA THR A 20 -2.31 -3.66 -6.59
C THR A 20 -0.86 -3.27 -6.35
N ILE A 21 -0.45 -3.18 -5.08
CA ILE A 21 0.91 -2.81 -4.68
C ILE A 21 1.46 -3.77 -3.65
N SER A 22 2.77 -3.98 -3.66
CA SER A 22 3.48 -4.67 -2.58
C SER A 22 3.99 -3.63 -1.59
N VAL A 23 3.74 -3.85 -0.30
CA VAL A 23 4.14 -2.92 0.77
C VAL A 23 5.01 -3.64 1.78
N LYS A 24 6.20 -3.10 2.03
CA LYS A 24 7.11 -3.56 3.08
C LYS A 24 7.06 -2.60 4.26
N LEU A 25 6.57 -3.06 5.40
CA LEU A 25 6.50 -2.26 6.61
C LEU A 25 7.87 -2.20 7.30
N ILE A 26 8.20 -1.05 7.88
CA ILE A 26 9.45 -0.87 8.65
C ILE A 26 9.41 -1.67 9.96
N VAL A 27 8.22 -1.81 10.54
CA VAL A 27 7.98 -2.58 11.77
C VAL A 27 6.83 -3.56 11.55
N PRO A 28 6.85 -4.73 12.21
CA PRO A 28 5.75 -5.68 12.13
C PRO A 28 4.48 -5.08 12.74
N ILE A 29 3.36 -5.27 12.05
CA ILE A 29 2.02 -4.88 12.50
C ILE A 29 1.13 -6.10 12.38
N ALA A 30 0.30 -6.35 13.39
CA ALA A 30 -0.73 -7.38 13.32
C ALA A 30 -1.73 -7.01 12.22
N MET A 31 -1.92 -7.91 11.26
CA MET A 31 -2.78 -7.68 10.10
C MET A 31 -3.43 -8.98 9.64
N ASP A 32 -4.62 -8.84 9.04
CA ASP A 32 -5.37 -9.92 8.43
C ASP A 32 -5.74 -9.57 6.99
N LYS A 33 -5.99 -10.59 6.15
CA LYS A 33 -6.57 -10.37 4.82
C LYS A 33 -7.93 -9.68 4.96
N GLY A 34 -8.18 -8.68 4.12
CA GLY A 34 -9.39 -7.86 4.16
C GLY A 34 -9.31 -6.62 5.07
N LEU A 35 -8.25 -6.48 5.88
CA LEU A 35 -8.01 -5.28 6.68
C LEU A 35 -7.92 -4.05 5.76
N ARG A 36 -8.71 -3.01 6.06
CA ARG A 36 -8.68 -1.73 5.34
C ARG A 36 -7.66 -0.81 5.97
N PHE A 37 -6.95 -0.03 5.14
CA PHE A 37 -5.96 0.94 5.58
C PHE A 37 -5.99 2.21 4.72
N ALA A 38 -5.38 3.27 5.24
CA ALA A 38 -5.17 4.53 4.52
C ALA A 38 -3.68 4.80 4.34
N ILE A 39 -3.31 5.34 3.19
CA ILE A 39 -1.95 5.80 2.87
C ILE A 39 -1.90 7.30 3.10
N ARG A 40 -0.93 7.76 3.89
CA ARG A 40 -0.79 9.17 4.25
C ARG A 40 0.63 9.67 3.99
N GLU A 41 0.71 10.85 3.40
CA GLU A 41 1.96 11.57 3.13
C GLU A 41 1.78 13.03 3.56
N GLY A 42 2.77 13.62 4.24
CA GLY A 42 2.69 15.02 4.69
C GLY A 42 1.47 15.35 5.54
N GLY A 43 0.92 14.36 6.27
CA GLY A 43 -0.29 14.51 7.09
C GLY A 43 -1.62 14.39 6.33
N ARG A 44 -1.62 14.26 5.00
CA ARG A 44 -2.82 14.12 4.17
C ARG A 44 -3.03 12.67 3.73
N THR A 45 -4.28 12.26 3.55
CA THR A 45 -4.60 10.95 2.95
C THR A 45 -4.46 11.04 1.45
N VAL A 46 -3.62 10.19 0.87
CA VAL A 46 -3.33 10.14 -0.57
C VAL A 46 -3.85 8.87 -1.24
N GLY A 47 -4.24 7.87 -0.45
CA GLY A 47 -4.83 6.63 -0.95
C GLY A 47 -5.53 5.85 0.15
N ALA A 48 -6.35 4.89 -0.27
CA ALA A 48 -6.99 3.92 0.60
C ALA A 48 -6.86 2.52 -0.02
N GLY A 49 -6.75 1.51 0.82
CA GLY A 49 -6.50 0.15 0.36
C GLY A 49 -7.09 -0.91 1.28
N GLN A 50 -7.01 -2.15 0.80
CA GLN A 50 -7.36 -3.34 1.55
C GLN A 50 -6.26 -4.38 1.37
N VAL A 51 -5.88 -5.06 2.44
CA VAL A 51 -4.89 -6.15 2.40
C VAL A 51 -5.48 -7.33 1.62
N THR A 52 -4.90 -7.66 0.47
CA THR A 52 -5.30 -8.82 -0.34
C THR A 52 -4.53 -10.07 0.05
N GLU A 53 -3.24 -9.92 0.36
CA GLU A 53 -2.34 -11.02 0.71
C GLU A 53 -1.26 -10.56 1.71
N ILE A 54 -0.84 -11.48 2.60
CA ILE A 54 0.24 -11.24 3.57
C ILE A 54 1.44 -12.07 3.12
N ILE A 55 2.49 -11.37 2.71
CA ILE A 55 3.76 -11.94 2.25
C ILE A 55 4.72 -11.97 3.45
N LYS A 56 5.36 -13.12 3.70
CA LYS A 56 6.30 -13.32 4.82
C LYS A 56 7.74 -13.09 4.41
#